data_AF-A0A3S2Z6H3-F1
#
_entry.id   AF-A0A3S2Z6H3-F1
#
_cell.length_a   1.000
_cell.length_b   1.000
_cell.length_c   1.000
_cell.angle_alpha   90.00
_cell.angle_beta   90.00
_cell.angle_gamma   90.00
#
_symmetry.space_group_name_H-M   'P 1'
#
loop_
_entity.id
_entity.type
_entity.pdbx_description
1 polymer ?
#
loop_
_entity_poly.entity_id
_entity_poly.type
_entity_poly.pdbx_seq_one_letter_code
_entity_poly.pdbx_strand_id
1 'polypeptide(L)'
;MGEVNSGTLLDRRAAVARLLEGRKDLLVVTGLGSPSYDVMAAGDHDNNYYLWAAMGSATTVGLGLAMSQPDKTVLVLTGDGEVMMGVGALATVSITGPKNLTIGVIDNGLFGETGQQRSHAGRGIEISKLAASMDFAWTGIIDDEAGIDDLRDRLSHRDGPQLATIKVTGENAPRVLPPRDGVHIKNRFRAALGFEPI
;
A
#
# COMPACT_ATOMS: atom_id res chain seq x y z
N MET A 1 -7.68 20.42 19.11
CA MET A 1 -7.15 19.05 19.22
C MET A 1 -8.26 18.12 18.79
N GLY A 2 -8.19 17.57 17.58
CA GLY A 2 -9.18 16.59 17.13
C GLY A 2 -8.92 15.30 17.88
N GLU A 3 -9.90 14.82 18.63
CA GLU A 3 -9.89 13.49 19.22
C GLU A 3 -9.66 12.46 18.10
N VAL A 4 -8.68 11.58 18.31
CA VAL A 4 -8.52 10.41 17.45
C VAL A 4 -9.74 9.54 17.71
N ASN A 5 -10.63 9.49 16.73
CA ASN A 5 -11.87 8.73 16.80
C ASN A 5 -11.53 7.30 17.26
N SER A 6 -11.98 6.93 18.45
CA SER A 6 -11.74 5.63 19.05
C SER A 6 -12.69 4.58 18.50
N GLY A 7 -12.76 4.49 17.16
CA GLY A 7 -13.14 3.25 16.49
C GLY A 7 -12.10 2.19 16.82
N THR A 8 -12.52 0.94 16.96
CA THR A 8 -11.62 -0.17 17.31
C THR A 8 -10.66 -0.36 16.14
N LEU A 9 -9.44 0.16 16.26
CA LEU A 9 -8.43 0.06 15.20
C LEU A 9 -8.24 -1.40 14.78
N LEU A 10 -8.01 -1.62 13.49
CA LEU A 10 -7.81 -2.95 12.93
C LEU A 10 -6.49 -3.56 13.41
N ASP A 11 -6.47 -4.89 13.61
CA ASP A 11 -5.21 -5.61 13.65
C ASP A 11 -4.56 -5.52 12.27
N ARG A 12 -3.32 -5.02 12.25
CA ARG A 12 -2.61 -4.73 11.00
C ARG A 12 -2.46 -5.95 10.10
N ARG A 13 -2.12 -7.11 10.68
CA ARG A 13 -1.81 -8.30 9.87
C ARG A 13 -3.07 -8.99 9.40
N ALA A 14 -4.11 -9.02 10.23
CA ALA A 14 -5.43 -9.49 9.85
C ALA A 14 -6.02 -8.63 8.73
N ALA A 15 -5.89 -7.30 8.81
CA ALA A 15 -6.35 -6.39 7.76
C ALA A 15 -5.63 -6.66 6.42
N VAL A 16 -4.30 -6.82 6.43
CA VAL A 16 -3.54 -7.13 5.21
C VAL A 16 -3.87 -8.52 4.66
N ALA A 17 -4.00 -9.53 5.52
CA ALA A 17 -4.42 -10.87 5.09
C ALA A 17 -5.81 -10.87 4.47
N ARG A 18 -6.78 -10.17 5.07
CA ARG A 18 -8.14 -10.02 4.53
C ARG A 18 -8.14 -9.28 3.20
N LEU A 19 -7.42 -8.16 3.09
CA LEU A 19 -7.31 -7.38 1.86
C LEU A 19 -6.75 -8.21 0.68
N LEU A 20 -5.86 -9.16 0.97
CA LEU A 20 -5.18 -9.99 -0.03
C LEU A 20 -5.83 -11.36 -0.24
N GLU A 21 -6.86 -11.70 0.53
CA GLU A 21 -7.53 -12.99 0.43
C GLU A 21 -8.21 -13.16 -0.94
N GLY A 22 -7.98 -14.30 -1.58
CA GLY A 22 -8.55 -14.61 -2.89
C GLY A 22 -8.00 -13.76 -4.04
N ARG A 23 -6.91 -13.00 -3.80
CA ARG A 23 -6.25 -12.22 -4.85
C ARG A 23 -5.85 -13.13 -6.01
N LYS A 24 -6.25 -12.74 -7.23
CA LYS A 24 -5.93 -13.44 -8.47
C LYS A 24 -4.66 -12.84 -9.07
N ASP A 25 -4.79 -12.10 -10.16
CA ASP A 25 -3.70 -11.43 -10.86
C ASP A 25 -3.43 -10.00 -10.35
N LEU A 26 -3.81 -9.72 -9.09
CA LEU A 26 -3.50 -8.46 -8.42
C LEU A 26 -1.98 -8.32 -8.28
N LEU A 27 -1.44 -7.22 -8.81
CA LEU A 27 -0.04 -6.86 -8.66
C LEU A 27 0.12 -6.04 -7.39
N VAL A 28 0.98 -6.49 -6.47
CA VAL A 28 1.19 -5.81 -5.18
C VAL A 28 2.60 -5.26 -5.12
N VAL A 29 2.73 -3.95 -4.92
CA VAL A 29 4.01 -3.29 -4.62
C VAL A 29 3.97 -2.87 -3.16
N THR A 30 4.91 -3.36 -2.36
CA THR A 30 4.94 -3.02 -0.93
C THR A 30 5.94 -1.91 -0.66
N GLY A 31 5.58 -1.05 0.29
CA GLY A 31 6.54 -0.20 0.97
C GLY A 31 7.53 -1.00 1.82
N LEU A 32 8.64 -0.35 2.16
CA LEU A 32 9.65 -0.83 3.08
C LEU A 32 9.04 -1.12 4.46
N GLY A 33 9.52 -2.17 5.13
CA GLY A 33 9.19 -2.46 6.52
C GLY A 33 7.89 -3.24 6.67
N SER A 34 7.02 -2.80 7.61
CA SER A 34 5.82 -3.55 8.00
C SER A 34 4.93 -3.98 6.83
N PRO A 35 4.63 -3.14 5.81
CA PRO A 35 3.84 -3.57 4.66
C PRO A 35 4.46 -4.80 3.96
N SER A 36 5.77 -4.80 3.72
CA SER A 36 6.46 -5.96 3.13
C SER A 36 6.35 -7.22 3.98
N TYR A 37 6.43 -7.08 5.31
CA TYR A 37 6.34 -8.22 6.23
C TYR A 37 4.93 -8.79 6.32
N ASP A 38 3.92 -7.90 6.34
CA ASP A 38 2.53 -8.31 6.47
C ASP A 38 2.03 -8.96 5.17
N VAL A 39 2.45 -8.46 4.00
CA VAL A 39 2.15 -9.11 2.70
C VAL A 39 2.86 -10.46 2.58
N MET A 40 4.10 -10.57 3.05
CA MET A 40 4.79 -11.87 3.13
C MET A 40 4.07 -12.85 4.08
N ALA A 41 3.61 -12.35 5.24
CA ALA A 41 2.86 -13.14 6.22
C ALA A 41 1.48 -13.58 5.71
N ALA A 42 0.84 -12.77 4.86
CA ALA A 42 -0.39 -13.12 4.15
C ALA A 42 -0.19 -14.16 3.02
N GLY A 43 1.06 -14.61 2.80
CA GLY A 43 1.45 -15.59 1.80
C GLY A 43 2.31 -14.96 0.71
N ASP A 44 3.50 -15.51 0.46
CA ASP A 44 4.32 -15.09 -0.67
C ASP A 44 3.61 -15.39 -1.99
N HIS A 45 3.85 -14.56 -3.00
CA HIS A 45 3.26 -14.67 -4.32
C HIS A 45 4.20 -14.02 -5.34
N ASP A 46 4.30 -14.59 -6.54
CA ASP A 46 5.14 -14.05 -7.60
C ASP A 46 4.76 -12.61 -8.03
N ASN A 47 3.51 -12.19 -7.79
CA ASN A 47 2.99 -10.85 -8.03
C ASN A 47 3.20 -9.90 -6.84
N ASN A 48 4.01 -10.28 -5.85
CA ASN A 48 4.47 -9.36 -4.79
C ASN A 48 5.85 -8.81 -5.16
N TYR A 49 5.93 -7.49 -5.32
CA TYR A 49 7.16 -6.75 -5.49
C TYR A 49 7.54 -6.07 -4.17
N TYR A 50 8.46 -6.70 -3.43
CA TYR A 50 8.92 -6.20 -2.14
C TYR A 50 10.03 -5.15 -2.30
N LEU A 51 9.78 -3.92 -1.88
CA LEU A 51 10.80 -2.87 -1.89
C LEU A 51 11.66 -2.92 -0.63
N TRP A 52 12.97 -2.87 -0.86
CA TRP A 52 14.00 -2.77 0.17
C TRP A 52 14.83 -1.51 -0.03
N ALA A 53 15.22 -0.86 1.07
CA ALA A 53 16.06 0.35 1.07
C ALA A 53 15.59 1.49 0.14
N ALA A 54 14.29 1.56 -0.15
CA ALA A 54 13.70 2.50 -1.11
C ALA A 54 12.46 3.20 -0.53
N MET A 55 12.57 3.66 0.72
CA MET A 55 11.47 4.37 1.39
C MET A 55 11.05 5.61 0.55
N GLY A 56 9.75 5.84 0.42
CA GLY A 56 9.17 6.92 -0.38
C GLY A 56 8.96 6.57 -1.87
N SER A 57 9.36 5.37 -2.31
CA SER A 57 9.29 4.98 -3.73
C SER A 57 8.13 4.04 -4.10
N ALA A 58 7.42 3.43 -3.15
CA ALA A 58 6.38 2.46 -3.49
C ALA A 58 5.29 3.05 -4.39
N THR A 59 4.88 4.30 -4.14
CA THR A 59 3.91 5.01 -4.98
C THR A 59 4.41 5.21 -6.41
N THR A 60 5.66 5.60 -6.62
CA THR A 60 6.21 5.83 -7.97
C THR A 60 6.47 4.54 -8.73
N VAL A 61 6.91 3.48 -8.03
CA VAL A 61 7.03 2.13 -8.61
C VAL A 61 5.65 1.60 -9.02
N GLY A 62 4.66 1.73 -8.15
CA GLY A 62 3.28 1.36 -8.47
C GLY A 62 2.68 2.13 -9.64
N LEU A 63 2.96 3.44 -9.73
CA LEU A 63 2.55 4.26 -10.88
C LEU A 63 3.16 3.74 -12.19
N GLY A 64 4.47 3.53 -12.23
CA GLY A 64 5.15 3.02 -13.42
C GLY A 64 4.61 1.65 -13.85
N LEU A 65 4.31 0.78 -12.87
CA LEU A 65 3.72 -0.52 -13.13
C LEU A 65 2.28 -0.39 -13.67
N ALA A 66 1.45 0.45 -13.07
CA ALA A 66 0.07 0.68 -13.50
C ALA A 66 0.00 1.20 -14.94
N MET A 67 0.90 2.12 -15.31
CA MET A 67 1.03 2.62 -16.68
C MET A 67 1.53 1.55 -17.65
N SER A 68 2.43 0.68 -17.21
CA SER A 68 3.03 -0.35 -18.05
C SER A 68 2.13 -1.58 -18.22
N GLN A 69 1.19 -1.79 -17.31
CA GLN A 69 0.27 -2.94 -17.25
C GLN A 69 -1.19 -2.46 -17.10
N PRO A 70 -1.74 -1.70 -18.07
CA PRO A 70 -3.05 -1.06 -17.94
C PRO A 70 -4.22 -2.04 -17.73
N ASP A 71 -4.05 -3.29 -18.17
CA ASP A 71 -5.07 -4.35 -18.04
C ASP A 71 -5.01 -5.11 -16.71
N LYS A 72 -4.02 -4.82 -15.84
CA LYS A 72 -3.83 -5.44 -14.53
C LYS A 72 -4.19 -4.48 -13.42
N THR A 73 -4.72 -4.99 -12.30
CA THR A 73 -4.94 -4.15 -11.12
C THR A 73 -3.64 -4.05 -10.32
N VAL A 74 -3.28 -2.84 -9.90
CA VAL A 74 -2.09 -2.57 -9.09
C VAL A 74 -2.50 -2.03 -7.72
N LEU A 75 -2.05 -2.69 -6.66
CA LEU A 75 -2.14 -2.22 -5.29
C LEU A 75 -0.74 -1.85 -4.80
N VAL A 76 -0.55 -0.58 -4.47
CA VAL A 76 0.57 -0.15 -3.62
C VAL A 76 0.12 -0.28 -2.17
N LEU A 77 0.76 -1.14 -1.40
CA LEU A 77 0.50 -1.24 0.04
C LEU A 77 1.72 -0.70 0.81
N THR A 78 1.59 0.48 1.38
CA THR A 78 2.71 1.21 1.99
C THR A 78 2.34 1.75 3.37
N GLY A 79 3.32 2.25 4.13
CA GLY A 79 3.09 2.87 5.44
C GLY A 79 2.81 4.36 5.32
N ASP A 80 2.12 4.92 6.31
CA ASP A 80 1.87 6.36 6.49
C ASP A 80 3.17 7.19 6.49
N GLY A 81 4.21 6.72 7.20
CA GLY A 81 5.51 7.37 7.22
C GLY A 81 6.20 7.37 5.85
N GLU A 82 6.02 6.30 5.08
CA GLU A 82 6.64 6.14 3.76
C GLU A 82 5.97 7.01 2.70
N VAL A 83 4.63 6.97 2.61
CA VAL A 83 3.92 7.78 1.61
C VAL A 83 4.16 9.26 1.82
N MET A 84 4.32 9.69 3.08
CA MET A 84 4.63 11.08 3.41
C MET A 84 6.07 11.48 3.06
N MET A 85 7.02 10.54 3.05
CA MET A 85 8.37 10.79 2.54
C MET A 85 8.35 11.02 1.01
N GLY A 86 7.48 10.30 0.30
CA GLY A 86 7.29 10.40 -1.15
C GLY A 86 6.07 11.23 -1.59
N VAL A 87 5.57 12.15 -0.76
CA VAL A 87 4.23 12.74 -0.92
C VAL A 87 3.98 13.41 -2.27
N GLY A 88 5.02 14.00 -2.88
CA GLY A 88 4.93 14.61 -4.21
C GLY A 88 4.51 13.64 -5.31
N ALA A 89 4.74 12.34 -5.13
CA ALA A 89 4.30 11.31 -6.05
C ALA A 89 2.76 11.22 -6.16
N LEU A 90 2.02 11.60 -5.12
CA LEU A 90 0.55 11.62 -5.17
C LEU A 90 0.05 12.62 -6.22
N ALA A 91 0.68 13.79 -6.34
CA ALA A 91 0.35 14.77 -7.37
C ALA A 91 0.65 14.23 -8.78
N THR A 92 1.75 13.51 -8.95
CA THR A 92 2.07 12.86 -10.23
C THR A 92 1.06 11.75 -10.58
N VAL A 93 0.67 10.93 -9.60
CA VAL A 93 -0.37 9.90 -9.78
C VAL A 93 -1.69 10.53 -10.22
N SER A 94 -2.12 11.59 -9.54
CA SER A 94 -3.34 12.33 -9.89
C SER A 94 -3.33 12.80 -11.34
N ILE A 95 -2.30 13.55 -11.75
CA ILE A 95 -2.21 14.12 -13.11
C ILE A 95 -2.10 13.02 -14.17
N THR A 96 -1.40 11.93 -13.85
CA THR A 96 -1.27 10.78 -14.78
C THR A 96 -2.58 10.00 -14.90
N GLY A 97 -3.40 9.96 -13.84
CA GLY A 97 -4.71 9.34 -13.80
C GLY A 97 -4.74 7.84 -14.15
N PRO A 98 -3.82 6.98 -13.67
CA PRO A 98 -3.87 5.55 -13.96
C PRO A 98 -5.17 4.97 -13.39
N LYS A 99 -5.97 4.38 -14.27
CA LYS A 99 -7.28 3.83 -13.92
C LYS A 99 -7.21 2.68 -12.94
N ASN A 100 -6.12 1.92 -12.97
CA ASN A 100 -5.92 0.63 -12.34
C ASN A 100 -5.03 0.67 -11.09
N LEU A 101 -4.81 1.84 -10.48
CA LEU A 101 -3.91 2.01 -9.33
C LEU A 101 -4.69 2.36 -8.06
N THR A 102 -4.50 1.55 -7.03
CA THR A 102 -4.95 1.85 -5.65
C THR A 102 -3.75 1.93 -4.72
N ILE A 103 -3.69 2.97 -3.89
CA ILE A 103 -2.69 3.15 -2.83
C ILE A 103 -3.36 2.86 -1.49
N GLY A 104 -3.06 1.71 -0.88
CA GLY A 104 -3.41 1.37 0.48
C GLY A 104 -2.32 1.83 1.45
N VAL A 105 -2.66 2.74 2.35
CA VAL A 105 -1.76 3.30 3.35
C VAL A 105 -2.08 2.67 4.71
N ILE A 106 -1.19 1.84 5.22
CA ILE A 106 -1.24 1.30 6.57
C ILE A 106 -0.84 2.42 7.53
N ASP A 107 -1.79 2.91 8.32
CA ASP A 107 -1.63 4.06 9.19
C ASP A 107 -1.82 3.67 10.66
N ASN A 108 -0.69 3.55 11.36
CA ASN A 108 -0.61 3.45 12.81
C ASN A 108 -0.06 4.74 13.46
N GLY A 109 0.23 5.78 12.66
CA GLY A 109 0.83 7.03 13.11
C GLY A 109 2.29 6.95 13.57
N LEU A 110 3.04 5.89 13.24
CA LEU A 110 4.37 5.61 13.83
C LEU A 110 5.38 5.08 12.79
N PHE A 111 6.65 5.46 12.96
CA PHE A 111 7.77 4.82 12.26
C PHE A 111 8.16 3.50 12.97
N GLY A 112 7.45 2.42 12.64
CA GLY A 112 7.55 1.10 13.27
C GLY A 112 8.94 0.48 13.35
N GLU A 113 9.75 0.66 12.31
CA GLU A 113 11.03 -0.05 12.16
C GLU A 113 12.20 0.63 12.86
N THR A 114 12.10 1.92 13.17
CA THR A 114 13.21 2.70 13.73
C THR A 114 13.13 2.82 15.25
N GLY A 115 11.98 3.25 15.77
CA GLY A 115 11.85 3.53 17.21
C GLY A 115 10.49 4.07 17.62
N GLN A 116 9.44 3.82 16.83
CA GLN A 116 8.07 4.24 17.13
C GLN A 116 7.92 5.76 17.31
N GLN A 117 8.74 6.55 16.59
CA GLN A 117 8.54 8.00 16.53
C GLN A 117 7.23 8.30 15.81
N ARG A 118 6.48 9.31 16.29
CA ARG A 118 5.25 9.74 15.62
C ARG A 118 5.55 10.20 14.19
N SER A 119 4.85 9.60 13.24
CA SER A 119 4.85 9.99 11.83
C SER A 119 4.10 11.32 11.63
N HIS A 120 4.01 11.77 10.38
CA HIS A 120 3.16 12.90 10.01
C HIS A 120 1.68 12.61 10.28
N ALA A 121 1.20 11.40 9.99
CA ALA A 121 -0.18 10.99 10.26
C ALA A 121 -0.46 10.93 11.77
N GLY A 122 0.50 10.43 12.57
CA GLY A 122 0.44 10.45 14.04
C GLY A 122 0.49 11.87 14.66
N ARG A 123 0.66 12.91 13.84
CA ARG A 123 0.61 14.33 14.23
C ARG A 123 -0.59 15.06 13.63
N GLY A 124 -1.52 14.35 12.98
CA GLY A 124 -2.79 14.89 12.49
C GLY A 124 -2.87 15.16 11.00
N ILE A 125 -1.88 14.75 10.19
CA ILE A 125 -2.01 14.80 8.73
C ILE A 125 -2.92 13.65 8.26
N GLU A 126 -4.09 14.00 7.75
CA GLU A 126 -5.02 13.03 7.16
C GLU A 126 -4.71 12.78 5.67
N ILE A 127 -4.09 11.64 5.38
CA ILE A 127 -3.56 11.31 4.05
C ILE A 127 -4.67 11.15 3.00
N SER A 128 -5.82 10.59 3.37
CA SER A 128 -7.01 10.51 2.50
C SER A 128 -7.50 11.89 2.07
N LYS A 129 -7.58 12.86 2.99
CA LYS A 129 -7.95 14.25 2.66
C LYS A 129 -6.92 14.94 1.76
N LEU A 130 -5.63 14.65 1.97
CA LEU A 130 -4.57 15.15 1.09
C LEU A 130 -4.76 14.63 -0.34
N ALA A 131 -4.99 13.33 -0.52
CA ALA A 131 -5.24 12.74 -1.83
C ALA A 131 -6.54 13.27 -2.47
N ALA A 132 -7.58 13.52 -1.67
CA ALA A 132 -8.83 14.11 -2.15
C ALA A 132 -8.61 15.52 -2.71
N SER A 133 -7.75 16.33 -2.06
CA SER A 133 -7.38 17.66 -2.56
C SER A 133 -6.52 17.65 -3.83
N MET A 134 -6.02 16.47 -4.21
CA MET A 134 -5.29 16.22 -5.45
C MET A 134 -6.18 15.51 -6.48
N ASP A 135 -7.51 15.53 -6.37
CA ASP A 135 -8.42 14.96 -7.38
C ASP A 135 -8.24 13.45 -7.63
N PHE A 136 -7.89 12.67 -6.60
CA PHE A 136 -8.00 11.21 -6.67
C PHE A 136 -9.46 10.81 -6.92
N ALA A 137 -9.69 9.85 -7.81
CA ALA A 137 -11.03 9.41 -8.20
C ALA A 137 -11.82 8.84 -7.02
N TRP A 138 -11.12 8.24 -6.06
CA TRP A 138 -11.70 7.86 -4.78
C TRP A 138 -10.68 7.97 -3.65
N THR A 139 -11.13 8.43 -2.49
CA THR A 139 -10.36 8.36 -1.25
C THR A 139 -11.23 7.86 -0.10
N GLY A 140 -10.63 7.16 0.84
CA GLY A 140 -11.35 6.64 2.01
C GLY A 140 -10.47 6.45 3.23
N ILE A 141 -11.10 6.48 4.40
CA ILE A 141 -10.54 6.01 5.66
C ILE A 141 -11.22 4.68 5.96
N ILE A 142 -10.45 3.67 6.32
CA ILE A 142 -10.93 2.34 6.69
C ILE A 142 -10.47 2.06 8.12
N ASP A 143 -11.43 1.84 9.01
CA ASP A 143 -11.19 1.57 10.42
C ASP A 143 -11.95 0.32 10.93
N ASP A 144 -12.59 -0.43 10.03
CA ASP A 144 -13.27 -1.69 10.33
C ASP A 144 -13.11 -2.73 9.20
N GLU A 145 -13.57 -3.97 9.46
CA GLU A 145 -13.43 -5.07 8.52
C GLU A 145 -14.31 -4.89 7.27
N ALA A 146 -15.47 -4.25 7.42
CA ALA A 146 -16.37 -3.98 6.30
C ALA A 146 -15.71 -3.03 5.29
N GLY A 147 -15.00 -2.00 5.76
CA GLY A 147 -14.23 -1.10 4.91
C GLY A 147 -13.08 -1.81 4.17
N ILE A 148 -12.49 -2.86 4.75
CA ILE A 148 -11.50 -3.69 4.03
C ILE A 148 -12.17 -4.46 2.91
N ASP A 149 -13.36 -5.01 3.13
CA ASP A 149 -14.11 -5.72 2.07
C ASP A 149 -14.56 -4.77 0.97
N ASP A 150 -15.07 -3.59 1.32
CA ASP A 150 -15.40 -2.53 0.36
C ASP A 150 -14.16 -2.12 -0.46
N LEU A 151 -12.98 -2.06 0.16
CA LEU A 151 -11.75 -1.78 -0.57
C LEU A 151 -11.41 -2.89 -1.56
N ARG A 152 -11.57 -4.16 -1.18
CA ARG A 152 -11.33 -5.31 -2.07
C ARG A 152 -12.20 -5.23 -3.33
N ASP A 153 -13.47 -4.89 -3.17
CA ASP A 153 -14.38 -4.72 -4.30
C ASP A 153 -13.95 -3.54 -5.19
N ARG A 154 -13.56 -2.41 -4.58
CA ARG A 154 -13.10 -1.21 -5.28
C ARG A 154 -11.84 -1.38 -6.11
N LEU A 155 -10.94 -2.31 -5.74
CA LEU A 155 -9.75 -2.64 -6.53
C LEU A 155 -10.11 -3.02 -7.98
N SER A 156 -11.33 -3.50 -8.22
CA SER A 156 -11.81 -3.91 -9.54
C SER A 156 -12.45 -2.80 -10.39
N HIS A 157 -12.88 -1.69 -9.77
CA HIS A 157 -13.66 -0.65 -10.46
C HIS A 157 -12.89 0.05 -11.59
N ARG A 158 -11.58 0.26 -11.38
CA ARG A 158 -10.66 0.85 -12.37
C ARG A 158 -11.12 2.18 -13.00
N ASP A 159 -11.67 3.09 -12.19
CA ASP A 159 -12.21 4.38 -12.65
C ASP A 159 -11.24 5.56 -12.50
N GLY A 160 -10.01 5.31 -12.05
CA GLY A 160 -9.02 6.34 -11.74
C GLY A 160 -8.18 5.96 -10.52
N PRO A 161 -7.17 6.77 -10.15
CA PRO A 161 -6.33 6.49 -9.01
C PRO A 161 -7.13 6.59 -7.71
N GLN A 162 -6.93 5.61 -6.82
CA GLN A 162 -7.62 5.50 -5.55
C GLN A 162 -6.64 5.56 -4.38
N LEU A 163 -7.04 6.12 -3.23
CA LEU A 163 -6.25 6.07 -2.00
C LEU A 163 -7.09 5.69 -0.78
N ALA A 164 -6.70 4.61 -0.10
CA ALA A 164 -7.28 4.17 1.16
C ALA A 164 -6.30 4.40 2.31
N THR A 165 -6.73 5.04 3.39
CA THR A 165 -5.98 5.08 4.66
C THR A 165 -6.57 4.05 5.60
N ILE A 166 -5.83 2.98 5.87
CA ILE A 166 -6.23 1.85 6.71
C ILE A 166 -5.69 2.08 8.12
N LYS A 167 -6.58 2.40 9.05
CA LYS A 167 -6.26 2.69 10.45
C LYS A 167 -6.03 1.39 11.20
N VAL A 168 -4.81 1.20 11.71
CA VAL A 168 -4.40 -0.04 12.37
C VAL A 168 -3.77 0.22 13.73
N THR A 169 -3.73 -0.80 14.58
CA THR A 169 -2.97 -0.76 15.83
C THR A 169 -1.46 -0.70 15.58
N GLY A 170 -0.74 -0.08 16.51
CA GLY A 170 0.73 0.07 16.46
C GLY A 170 1.52 -1.16 16.92
N GLU A 171 0.89 -2.33 17.02
CA GLU A 171 1.52 -3.53 17.56
C GLU A 171 2.63 -4.06 16.66
N ASN A 172 3.72 -4.50 17.29
CA ASN A 172 4.87 -5.09 16.61
C ASN A 172 4.70 -6.60 16.49
N ALA A 173 3.99 -6.98 15.45
CA ALA A 173 4.00 -8.30 14.86
C ALA A 173 5.41 -8.93 14.73
N PRO A 174 5.58 -10.25 14.97
CA PRO A 174 6.79 -10.95 14.53
C PRO A 174 7.00 -10.77 13.03
N ARG A 175 8.23 -10.43 12.64
CA ARG A 175 8.59 -10.15 11.24
C ARG A 175 8.61 -11.44 10.42
N VAL A 176 7.91 -11.44 9.30
CA VAL A 176 8.04 -12.46 8.25
C VAL A 176 8.77 -11.81 7.09
N LEU A 177 10.03 -12.18 6.87
CA LEU A 177 10.90 -11.47 5.93
C LEU A 177 10.75 -12.05 4.52
N PRO A 178 10.38 -11.24 3.50
CA PRO A 178 10.48 -11.67 2.12
C PRO A 178 11.96 -11.76 1.67
N PRO A 179 12.25 -12.37 0.50
CA PRO A 179 13.58 -12.33 -0.09
C PRO A 179 14.12 -10.90 -0.14
N ARG A 180 15.41 -10.72 0.21
CA ARG A 180 16.09 -9.41 0.17
C ARG A 180 16.86 -9.16 -1.12
N ASP A 181 16.98 -10.17 -1.96
CA ASP A 181 17.64 -10.05 -3.25
C ASP A 181 16.71 -9.36 -4.26
N GLY A 182 17.02 -8.10 -4.54
CA GLY A 182 16.27 -7.29 -5.51
C GLY A 182 16.34 -7.83 -6.93
N VAL A 183 17.41 -8.56 -7.31
CA VAL A 183 17.49 -9.21 -8.62
C VAL A 183 16.49 -10.35 -8.70
N HIS A 184 16.45 -11.20 -7.66
CA HIS A 184 15.47 -12.27 -7.54
C HIS A 184 14.03 -11.74 -7.58
N ILE A 185 13.68 -10.76 -6.73
CA ILE A 185 12.33 -10.17 -6.68
C ILE A 185 11.92 -9.62 -8.04
N LYS A 186 12.80 -8.82 -8.67
CA LYS A 186 12.54 -8.22 -9.98
C LYS A 186 12.33 -9.29 -11.06
N ASN A 187 13.20 -10.29 -11.13
CA ASN A 187 13.10 -11.33 -12.16
C ASN A 187 11.88 -12.23 -11.96
N ARG A 188 11.57 -12.62 -10.72
CA ARG A 188 10.36 -13.40 -10.39
C ARG A 188 9.09 -12.66 -10.81
N PHE A 189 8.98 -11.39 -10.43
CA PHE A 189 7.82 -10.57 -10.76
C PHE A 189 7.67 -10.35 -12.27
N ARG A 190 8.79 -10.14 -12.97
CA ARG A 190 8.79 -10.04 -14.45
C ARG A 190 8.38 -11.34 -15.12
N ALA A 191 8.88 -12.49 -14.65
CA ALA A 191 8.49 -13.80 -15.17
C ALA A 191 6.99 -14.08 -14.97
N ALA A 192 6.43 -13.67 -13.82
CA ALA A 192 4.98 -13.75 -13.57
C ALA A 192 4.13 -12.93 -14.56
N LEU A 193 4.72 -11.88 -15.15
CA LEU A 193 4.13 -11.08 -16.22
C LEU A 193 4.50 -11.59 -17.63
N GLY A 194 5.18 -12.72 -17.76
CA GLY A 194 5.61 -13.31 -19.03
C GLY A 194 6.90 -12.71 -19.61
N PHE A 195 7.66 -11.94 -18.82
CA PHE A 195 8.94 -11.37 -19.22
C PHE A 195 10.11 -12.15 -18.63
N GLU A 196 10.53 -13.21 -19.32
CA GLU A 196 11.67 -14.03 -18.91
C GLU A 196 12.99 -13.22 -18.86
N PRO A 197 13.94 -13.60 -17.98
CA PRO A 197 15.30 -13.08 -18.03
C PRO A 197 15.95 -13.45 -19.37
N ILE A 198 16.54 -12.46 -20.05
CA ILE A 198 17.40 -12.68 -21.21
C ILE A 198 18.78 -13.12 -20.73
#